data_AF-A0A4V2ZCR6-F1
#
_entry.id   AF-A0A4V2ZCR6-F1
#
_cell.length_a   1.000
_cell.length_b   1.000
_cell.length_c   1.000
_cell.angle_alpha   90.00
_cell.angle_beta   90.00
_cell.angle_gamma   90.00
#
_symmetry.space_group_name_H-M   'P 1'
#
loop_
_entity.id
_entity.type
_entity.pdbx_description
1 polymer ?
#
loop_
_entity_poly.entity_id
_entity_poly.type
_entity_poly.pdbx_seq_one_letter_code
_entity_poly.pdbx_strand_id
1 'polypeptide(L)'
;MDNLETLQTLTGESDSKLLSPLLLRAKNIILTMTNRTKLIPVLEGLQLELALELYNKQGSEGESSRSEGGVSVSYKDGISETLKTSINQYRLAKVGGYAFEKEQTETVSTEETSDD
;
A
#
# COMPACT_ATOMS: atom_id res chain seq x y z
N MET A 1 -8.74 11.53 3.21
CA MET A 1 -9.25 11.31 1.84
C MET A 1 -9.54 9.83 1.70
N ASP A 2 -10.60 9.44 1.01
CA ASP A 2 -10.86 8.02 0.79
C ASP A 2 -9.83 7.46 -0.21
N ASN A 3 -9.13 6.40 0.19
CA ASN A 3 -8.15 5.74 -0.67
C ASN A 3 -8.81 5.15 -1.92
N LEU A 4 -10.10 4.78 -1.84
CA LEU A 4 -10.84 4.28 -3.00
C LEU A 4 -11.11 5.38 -4.03
N GLU A 5 -11.59 6.54 -3.60
CA GLU A 5 -11.84 7.71 -4.47
C GLU A 5 -10.54 8.21 -5.13
N THR A 6 -9.45 8.24 -4.36
CA THR A 6 -8.14 8.64 -4.88
C THR A 6 -7.66 7.65 -5.94
N LEU A 7 -7.82 6.34 -5.70
CA LEU A 7 -7.42 5.31 -6.66
C LEU A 7 -8.26 5.37 -7.95
N GLN A 8 -9.58 5.59 -7.84
CA GLN A 8 -10.46 5.80 -9.00
C GLN A 8 -9.97 6.96 -9.88
N THR A 9 -9.59 8.07 -9.25
CA THR A 9 -9.08 9.26 -9.95
C THR A 9 -7.76 8.97 -10.68
N LEU A 10 -6.86 8.20 -10.06
CA LEU A 10 -5.54 7.89 -10.63
C LEU A 10 -5.60 6.87 -11.77
N THR A 11 -6.47 5.86 -11.67
CA THR A 11 -6.58 4.79 -12.67
C THR A 11 -7.56 5.14 -13.79
N GLY A 12 -8.49 6.08 -13.55
CA GLY A 12 -9.62 6.35 -14.43
C GLY A 12 -10.70 5.26 -14.38
N GLU A 13 -10.55 4.26 -13.50
CA GLU A 13 -11.52 3.18 -13.34
C GLU A 13 -12.58 3.54 -12.30
N SER A 14 -13.85 3.28 -12.64
CA SER A 14 -14.97 3.46 -11.72
C SER A 14 -15.42 2.14 -11.07
N ASP A 15 -14.87 0.99 -11.47
CA ASP A 15 -15.30 -0.31 -10.95
C ASP A 15 -14.80 -0.56 -9.52
N SER A 16 -15.65 -0.22 -8.55
CA SER A 16 -15.43 -0.51 -7.13
C SER A 16 -15.21 -2.00 -6.83
N LYS A 17 -15.75 -2.92 -7.64
CA LYS A 17 -15.57 -4.38 -7.45
C LYS A 17 -14.18 -4.85 -7.85
N LEU A 18 -13.46 -4.07 -8.66
CA LEU A 18 -12.06 -4.30 -8.98
C LEU A 18 -11.14 -3.59 -7.97
N LEU A 19 -11.42 -2.31 -7.70
CA LEU A 19 -10.54 -1.47 -6.90
C LEU A 19 -10.55 -1.81 -5.40
N SER A 20 -11.70 -2.24 -4.86
CA SER A 20 -11.78 -2.59 -3.43
C SER A 20 -10.98 -3.85 -3.08
N PRO A 21 -11.08 -4.98 -3.83
CA PRO A 21 -10.20 -6.13 -3.62
C PRO A 21 -8.72 -5.80 -3.83
N LEU A 22 -8.40 -4.90 -4.76
CA LEU A 22 -7.04 -4.47 -5.01
C LEU A 22 -6.45 -3.71 -3.81
N LEU A 23 -7.21 -2.77 -3.23
CA LEU A 23 -6.82 -2.07 -2.00
C LEU A 23 -6.70 -3.05 -0.81
N LEU A 24 -7.59 -4.03 -0.71
CA LEU A 24 -7.51 -5.08 0.31
C LEU A 24 -6.24 -5.93 0.15
N ARG A 25 -5.91 -6.31 -1.09
CA ARG A 25 -4.67 -7.03 -1.41
C ARG A 25 -3.44 -6.21 -1.02
N ALA A 26 -3.40 -4.94 -1.40
CA ALA A 26 -2.31 -4.03 -1.04
C ALA A 26 -2.15 -3.91 0.49
N LYS A 27 -3.26 -3.75 1.23
CA LYS A 27 -3.26 -3.73 2.70
C LYS A 27 -2.64 -5.00 3.28
N ASN A 28 -3.10 -6.17 2.83
CA ASN A 28 -2.63 -7.45 3.37
C ASN A 28 -1.13 -7.67 3.11
N ILE A 29 -0.64 -7.24 1.94
CA ILE A 29 0.79 -7.27 1.63
C ILE A 29 1.57 -6.38 2.60
N ILE A 30 1.14 -5.13 2.80
CA ILE A 30 1.81 -4.19 3.71
C ILE A 30 1.84 -4.73 5.15
N LEU A 31 0.71 -5.23 5.65
CA LEU A 31 0.62 -5.82 6.99
C LEU A 31 1.60 -6.99 7.15
N THR A 32 1.68 -7.86 6.14
CA THR A 32 2.61 -8.99 6.11
C THR A 32 4.07 -8.52 6.08
N MET A 33 4.40 -7.56 5.21
CA MET A 33 5.77 -7.03 5.09
C MET A 33 6.24 -6.34 6.36
N THR A 34 5.33 -5.62 7.03
CA THR A 34 5.65 -4.84 8.22
C THR A 34 5.53 -5.63 9.53
N ASN A 35 5.08 -6.88 9.50
CA ASN A 35 4.71 -7.67 10.67
C ASN A 35 3.68 -6.97 11.58
N ARG A 36 2.72 -6.26 10.98
CA ARG A 36 1.67 -5.53 11.70
C ARG A 36 0.33 -6.19 11.52
N THR A 37 -0.55 -5.98 12.49
CA THR A 37 -1.93 -6.44 12.45
C THR A 37 -2.90 -5.36 11.98
N LYS A 38 -2.50 -4.09 12.13
CA LYS A 38 -3.30 -2.91 11.77
C LYS A 38 -2.50 -1.98 10.86
N LEU A 39 -3.23 -1.29 9.99
CA LEU A 39 -2.64 -0.28 9.12
C LEU A 39 -2.55 1.02 9.92
N ILE A 40 -1.34 1.53 10.12
CA ILE A 40 -1.13 2.83 10.77
C ILE A 40 -1.32 3.96 9.74
N PRO A 41 -1.66 5.20 10.15
CA PRO A 41 -1.95 6.28 9.21
C PRO A 41 -0.86 6.52 8.17
N VAL A 42 0.42 6.39 8.56
CA VAL A 42 1.56 6.57 7.64
C VAL A 42 1.61 5.50 6.53
N LEU A 43 1.07 4.30 6.80
CA LEU A 43 1.02 3.21 5.81
C LEU A 43 -0.18 3.31 4.85
N GLU A 44 -1.16 4.18 5.12
CA GLU A 44 -2.32 4.38 4.24
C GLU A 44 -1.90 4.96 2.88
N GLY A 45 -0.95 5.89 2.87
CA GLY A 45 -0.37 6.40 1.62
C GLY A 45 0.36 5.32 0.81
N LEU A 46 1.13 4.46 1.50
CA LEU A 46 1.83 3.35 0.85
C LEU A 46 0.86 2.27 0.34
N GLN A 47 -0.31 2.12 0.96
CA GLN A 47 -1.37 1.25 0.47
C GLN A 47 -1.86 1.69 -0.91
N LEU A 48 -2.06 2.99 -1.10
CA LEU A 48 -2.49 3.56 -2.37
C LEU A 48 -1.43 3.35 -3.46
N GLU A 49 -0.17 3.69 -3.18
CA GLU A 49 0.93 3.49 -4.12
C GLU A 49 1.08 2.02 -4.53
N LEU A 50 0.99 1.11 -3.56
CA LEU A 50 1.06 -0.32 -3.83
C LEU A 50 -0.14 -0.80 -4.65
N ALA A 51 -1.34 -0.32 -4.36
CA ALA A 51 -2.52 -0.65 -5.15
C ALA A 51 -2.38 -0.19 -6.60
N LEU A 52 -1.87 1.03 -6.83
CA LEU A 52 -1.59 1.55 -8.17
C LEU A 52 -0.53 0.72 -8.90
N GLU A 53 0.55 0.32 -8.24
CA GLU A 53 1.57 -0.53 -8.84
C GLU A 53 1.02 -1.92 -9.20
N LEU A 54 0.18 -2.51 -8.35
CA LEU A 54 -0.49 -3.78 -8.63
C LEU A 54 -1.49 -3.65 -9.79
N TYR A 55 -2.22 -2.53 -9.88
CA TYR A 55 -3.12 -2.23 -10.99
C TYR A 55 -2.37 -2.21 -12.32
N ASN A 56 -1.27 -1.43 -12.38
CA ASN A 56 -0.48 -1.25 -13.60
C ASN A 56 0.19 -2.54 -14.10
N LYS A 57 0.36 -3.53 -13.23
CA LYS A 57 0.95 -4.84 -13.55
C LYS A 57 -0.09 -5.90 -13.91
N GLN A 58 -1.37 -5.61 -13.69
CA GLN A 58 -2.42 -6.55 -14.01
C GLN A 58 -2.44 -6.78 -15.53
N GLY A 59 -2.18 -8.02 -15.96
CA GLY A 59 -2.10 -8.40 -17.38
C GLY A 59 -0.69 -8.57 -17.95
N SER A 60 0.36 -8.23 -17.20
CA SER A 60 1.76 -8.52 -17.54
C SER A 60 2.47 -9.35 -16.45
N GLU A 61 1.69 -10.07 -15.65
CA GLU A 61 2.18 -10.91 -14.55
C GLU A 61 3.12 -12.00 -15.08
N GLY A 62 4.43 -11.86 -14.83
CA GLY A 62 5.45 -12.83 -15.23
C GLY A 62 6.09 -12.57 -16.60
N GLU A 63 5.77 -11.46 -17.25
CA GLU A 63 6.50 -11.00 -18.42
C GLU A 63 7.70 -10.16 -17.98
N SER A 64 8.92 -10.63 -18.22
CA SER A 64 10.15 -9.90 -17.88
C SER A 64 10.53 -8.88 -18.97
N SER A 65 10.15 -9.14 -20.22
CA SER A 65 10.37 -8.22 -21.33
C SER A 65 9.45 -8.49 -22.50
N ARG A 66 9.05 -7.43 -23.21
CA ARG A 66 8.36 -7.49 -24.48
C ARG A 66 9.17 -6.78 -25.56
N SER A 67 9.25 -7.35 -26.75
CA SER A 67 9.81 -6.65 -27.92
C SER A 67 8.83 -6.74 -29.09
N GLU A 68 8.24 -5.61 -29.46
CA GLU A 68 7.26 -5.50 -30.55
C GLU A 68 7.58 -4.25 -31.39
N GLY A 69 7.58 -4.39 -32.72
CA GLY A 69 7.75 -3.25 -33.63
C GLY A 69 9.07 -2.48 -33.51
N GLY A 70 10.14 -3.10 -32.98
CA GLY A 70 11.43 -2.45 -32.73
C GLY A 70 11.53 -1.70 -31.40
N VAL A 71 10.48 -1.73 -30.56
CA VAL A 71 10.49 -1.20 -29.20
C VAL A 71 10.65 -2.36 -28.23
N SER A 72 11.61 -2.25 -27.30
CA SER A 72 11.84 -3.22 -26.24
C SER A 72 11.51 -2.60 -24.89
N VAL A 73 10.62 -3.26 -24.15
CA VAL A 73 10.22 -2.88 -22.79
C VAL A 73 10.70 -3.97 -21.84
N SER A 74 11.36 -3.58 -20.75
CA SER A 74 11.77 -4.49 -19.67
C SER A 74 10.94 -4.19 -18.43
N TYR A 75 10.28 -5.22 -17.91
CA TYR A 75 9.49 -5.13 -16.69
C TYR A 75 10.31 -5.63 -15.52
N LYS A 76 10.18 -4.97 -14.37
CA LYS A 76 10.78 -5.43 -13.12
C LYS A 76 9.77 -6.30 -12.38
N ASP A 77 10.21 -7.52 -12.07
CA ASP A 77 9.43 -8.45 -11.26
C ASP A 77 9.26 -7.95 -9.82
N GLY A 78 8.11 -8.26 -9.23
CA GLY A 78 7.80 -7.92 -7.84
C GLY A 78 7.50 -6.42 -7.63
N ILE A 79 7.43 -5.99 -6.38
CA ILE A 79 7.13 -4.58 -6.01
C ILE A 79 8.37 -3.71 -6.26
N SER A 80 8.18 -2.47 -6.69
CA SER A 80 9.26 -1.50 -6.89
C SER A 80 10.14 -1.38 -5.64
N GLU A 81 11.47 -1.37 -5.84
CA GLU A 81 12.42 -1.36 -4.72
C GLU A 81 12.25 -0.13 -3.82
N THR A 82 11.91 1.03 -4.39
CA THR A 82 11.63 2.26 -3.62
C THR A 82 10.44 2.09 -2.67
N LEU A 83 9.34 1.52 -3.16
CA LEU A 83 8.14 1.28 -2.36
C LEU A 83 8.41 0.21 -1.31
N LYS A 84 9.10 -0.87 -1.70
CA LYS A 84 9.52 -1.94 -0.79
C LYS A 84 10.41 -1.44 0.35
N THR A 85 11.39 -0.58 0.05
CA THR A 85 12.22 0.08 1.08
C THR A 85 11.37 0.93 2.00
N SER A 86 10.45 1.74 1.45
CA SER A 86 9.56 2.61 2.23
C SER A 86 8.66 1.81 3.17
N ILE A 87 8.06 0.72 2.70
CA ILE A 87 7.25 -0.19 3.55
C ILE A 87 8.12 -0.82 4.64
N ASN A 88 9.31 -1.30 4.29
CA ASN A 88 10.21 -1.99 5.23
C ASN A 88 10.71 -1.09 6.37
N GLN A 89 10.77 0.23 6.20
CA GLN A 89 11.12 1.17 7.27
C GLN A 89 10.14 1.09 8.46
N TYR A 90 8.89 0.69 8.22
CA TYR A 90 7.85 0.57 9.24
C TYR A 90 7.72 -0.86 9.80
N ARG A 91 8.61 -1.77 9.43
CA ARG A 91 8.58 -3.17 9.84
C ARG A 91 8.97 -3.34 11.31
N LEU A 92 8.12 -4.02 12.06
CA LEU A 92 8.40 -4.39 13.44
C LEU A 92 9.42 -5.53 13.50
N ALA A 93 10.44 -5.36 14.33
CA ALA A 93 11.39 -6.42 14.62
C ALA A 93 10.68 -7.59 15.32
N LYS A 94 11.15 -8.81 15.03
CA LYS A 94 10.64 -10.02 15.67
C LYS A 94 11.61 -10.46 16.77
N VAL A 95 11.10 -10.81 17.93
CA VAL A 95 11.86 -11.41 19.04
C VAL A 95 11.23 -12.75 19.36
N GLY A 96 12.02 -13.83 19.34
CA GLY A 96 11.52 -15.19 19.57
C GLY A 96 10.47 -15.66 18.55
N GLY A 97 10.43 -15.07 17.35
CA GLY A 97 9.43 -15.38 16.32
C GLY A 97 8.15 -14.53 16.38
N TYR A 98 8.02 -13.63 17.35
CA TYR A 98 6.85 -12.77 17.54
C TYR A 98 7.18 -11.30 17.29
N ALA A 99 6.26 -10.57 16.66
CA ALA A 99 6.33 -9.11 16.56
C ALA A 99 5.48 -8.49 17.66
N PHE A 100 5.99 -7.43 18.30
CA PHE A 100 5.29 -6.73 19.37
C PHE A 100 4.79 -5.39 18.84
N GLU A 101 3.48 -5.27 18.70
CA GLU A 101 2.82 -4.05 18.24
C GLU A 101 2.19 -3.33 19.44
N LYS A 102 2.54 -2.05 19.64
CA LYS A 102 1.92 -1.24 20.68
C LYS A 102 0.47 -0.98 20.30
N GLU A 103 -0.45 -1.15 21.26
CA GLU A 103 -1.83 -0.74 21.07
C GLU A 103 -1.90 0.77 20.78
N GLN A 104 -2.57 1.14 19.69
CA GLN A 104 -2.90 2.53 19.42
C GLN A 104 -3.90 2.99 20.48
N THR A 105 -3.42 3.75 21.46
CA THR A 105 -4.24 4.55 22.34
C THR A 105 -4.65 5.79 21.54
N GLU A 106 -5.92 5.87 21.17
CA GLU A 106 -6.51 7.07 20.59
C GLU A 106 -6.31 8.23 21.59
N THR A 107 -5.36 9.11 21.32
CA THR A 107 -5.27 10.41 22.00
C THR A 107 -5.90 11.42 21.05
N VAL A 108 -7.22 11.57 21.17
CA VAL A 108 -7.99 12.60 20.47
C VAL A 108 -8.05 13.84 21.37
N SER A 109 -7.36 14.88 20.89
CA SER A 109 -7.70 16.32 20.93
C SER A 109 -7.94 17.03 22.27
N THR A 110 -6.99 17.93 22.58
CA THR A 110 -7.15 19.33 23.04
C THR A 110 -8.56 19.77 23.48
N GLU A 111 -8.76 19.93 24.79
CA GLU A 111 -9.70 20.91 25.34
C GLU A 111 -9.04 22.29 25.25
N GLU A 112 -9.30 23.03 24.16
CA GLU A 112 -9.29 24.49 24.27
C GLU A 112 -10.64 24.90 24.86
N THR A 113 -10.65 25.15 26.17
CA THR A 113 -11.75 25.78 26.87
C THR A 113 -11.83 27.22 26.36
N SER A 114 -12.90 27.53 25.63
CA SER A 114 -13.22 28.89 25.19
C SER A 114 -13.79 29.68 26.36
N ASP A 115 -13.25 30.89 26.48
CA ASP A 115 -13.62 32.09 27.25
C ASP A 115 -14.97 32.12 27.99
N ASP A 116 -14.87 32.57 29.26
CA ASP A 116 -15.94 33.17 30.09
C ASP A 116 -15.77 34.70 30.07
#